data_AF-A0A255ZKG2-F1
#
_entry.id   AF-A0A255ZKG2-F1
#
_cell.length_a   1.000
_cell.length_b   1.000
_cell.length_c   1.000
_cell.angle_alpha   90.00
_cell.angle_beta   90.00
_cell.angle_gamma   90.00
#
_symmetry.space_group_name_H-M   'P 1'
#
loop_
_entity.id
_entity.type
_entity.pdbx_description
1 polymer ?
#
loop_
_entity_poly.entity_id
_entity_poly.type
_entity_poly.pdbx_seq_one_letter_code
_entity_poly.pdbx_strand_id
1 'polypeptide(L)'
;MLFYVKKTAINSGPFTPFIWLIGFSTFYEYFITHLLYTDAYYWFQIYPFLSFLAIHYFFNNLLKPKYQKLFKWLFIGFIAVYICSLFVWINKSTMYLAMAINRTYITLFIFLSVALWFRKLMDDLKDWNLWHNPNFYFILSLTLYYASTLFLFLASNFILKSSLQFTSYWQINAFAGIFFRLLIGFGIWKMKTD
;
A
#
# COMPACT_ATOMS: atom_id res chain seq x y z
N MET A 1 19.63 -3.13 6.64
CA MET A 1 19.71 -1.69 6.98
C MET A 1 18.85 -1.48 8.22
N LEU A 2 19.50 -1.38 9.39
CA LEU A 2 18.83 -1.28 10.69
C LEU A 2 18.04 0.04 10.78
N PHE A 3 16.74 -0.08 11.02
CA PHE A 3 15.81 1.04 11.15
C PHE A 3 16.09 1.83 12.43
N TYR A 4 16.83 2.93 12.33
CA TYR A 4 16.76 4.00 13.32
C TYR A 4 15.48 4.79 13.06
N VAL A 5 14.33 4.24 13.50
CA VAL A 5 13.06 4.99 13.47
C VAL A 5 13.18 6.10 14.51
N LYS A 6 13.36 7.34 14.05
CA LYS A 6 13.42 8.52 14.92
C LYS A 6 12.17 8.54 15.82
N LYS A 7 12.33 8.80 17.12
CA LYS A 7 11.23 8.78 18.11
C LYS A 7 10.04 9.69 17.72
N THR A 8 10.29 10.73 16.92
CA THR A 8 9.25 11.59 16.33
C THR A 8 8.40 10.91 15.25
N ALA A 9 8.94 9.94 14.50
CA ALA A 9 8.20 9.19 13.48
C ALA A 9 7.11 8.27 14.07
N ILE A 10 7.26 7.89 15.34
CA ILE A 10 6.28 7.07 16.07
C ILE A 10 5.05 7.91 16.48
N ASN A 11 5.21 9.23 16.65
CA ASN A 11 4.14 10.18 16.96
C ASN A 11 3.70 11.06 15.77
N SER A 12 4.28 10.86 14.57
CA SER A 12 4.12 11.76 13.43
C SER A 12 2.89 11.43 12.56
N GLY A 13 1.71 11.77 13.06
CA GLY A 13 0.56 12.05 12.22
C GLY A 13 0.01 10.87 11.38
N PRO A 14 -0.64 11.13 10.24
CA PRO A 14 -1.46 10.14 9.52
C PRO A 14 -0.70 8.95 8.90
N PHE A 15 0.64 8.97 8.90
CA PHE A 15 1.51 7.97 8.26
C PHE A 15 1.77 6.74 9.11
N THR A 16 1.71 6.91 10.43
CA THR A 16 2.17 5.94 11.42
C THR A 16 1.60 4.54 11.22
N PRO A 17 0.29 4.34 10.98
CA PRO A 17 -0.27 2.98 10.81
C PRO A 17 0.36 2.23 9.63
N PHE A 18 0.69 2.94 8.55
CA PHE A 18 1.25 2.33 7.36
C PHE A 18 2.73 1.98 7.52
N ILE A 19 3.49 2.84 8.21
CA ILE A 19 4.89 2.57 8.54
C ILE A 19 5.00 1.32 9.42
N TRP A 20 4.17 1.23 10.45
CA TRP A 20 4.10 0.03 11.29
C TRP A 20 3.73 -1.20 10.48
N LEU A 21 2.74 -1.10 9.59
CA LEU A 21 2.33 -2.22 8.76
C LEU A 21 3.46 -2.72 7.86
N ILE A 22 4.25 -1.83 7.24
CA ILE A 22 5.42 -2.22 6.43
C ILE A 22 6.48 -2.90 7.31
N GLY A 23 6.74 -2.32 8.49
CA GLY A 23 7.67 -2.88 9.46
C GLY A 23 7.26 -4.31 9.83
N PHE A 24 6.03 -4.48 10.33
CA PHE A 24 5.46 -5.77 10.68
C PHE A 24 5.45 -6.75 9.51
N SER A 25 5.14 -6.30 8.29
CA SER A 25 5.15 -7.17 7.11
C SER A 25 6.55 -7.71 6.80
N THR A 26 7.58 -6.85 6.91
CA THR A 26 8.97 -7.26 6.69
C THR A 26 9.44 -8.24 7.77
N PHE A 27 9.04 -8.00 9.02
CA PHE A 27 9.30 -8.94 10.12
C PHE A 27 8.55 -10.27 9.92
N TYR A 28 7.26 -10.21 9.56
CA TYR A 28 6.43 -11.39 9.34
C TYR A 28 7.00 -12.28 8.23
N GLU A 29 7.37 -11.69 7.09
CA GLU A 29 7.95 -12.42 5.95
C GLU A 29 9.28 -13.11 6.33
N TYR A 30 10.13 -12.44 7.11
CA TYR A 30 11.39 -13.03 7.58
C TYR A 30 11.17 -14.17 8.60
N PHE A 31 10.34 -13.94 9.63
CA PHE A 31 10.17 -14.90 10.73
C PHE A 31 9.26 -16.08 10.37
N ILE A 32 8.13 -15.83 9.70
CA ILE A 32 7.12 -16.88 9.45
C ILE A 32 7.53 -17.73 8.25
N THR A 33 7.94 -17.07 7.16
CA THR A 33 8.21 -17.78 5.91
C THR A 33 9.57 -18.45 5.94
N HIS A 34 10.57 -17.86 6.60
CA HIS A 34 11.93 -18.41 6.62
C HIS A 34 12.24 -19.27 7.85
N LEU A 35 11.67 -18.96 9.03
CA LEU A 35 12.00 -19.66 10.28
C LEU A 35 10.98 -20.76 10.62
N LEU A 36 9.70 -20.52 10.34
CA LEU A 36 8.58 -21.40 10.72
C LEU A 36 8.03 -22.25 9.56
N TYR A 37 8.60 -22.13 8.34
CA TYR A 37 8.18 -22.84 7.12
C TYR A 37 6.66 -22.86 6.89
N THR A 38 5.95 -21.82 7.35
CA THR A 38 4.49 -21.80 7.32
C THR A 38 4.03 -21.14 6.02
N ASP A 39 3.01 -21.71 5.37
CA ASP A 39 2.42 -21.14 4.17
C ASP A 39 1.88 -19.73 4.45
N ALA A 40 2.39 -18.73 3.72
CA ALA A 40 1.94 -17.33 3.80
C ALA A 40 0.51 -17.09 3.23
N TYR A 41 -0.26 -18.16 3.02
CA TYR A 41 -1.58 -18.17 2.38
C TYR A 41 -2.56 -17.17 3.03
N TYR A 42 -2.68 -17.19 4.35
CA TYR A 42 -3.55 -16.29 5.10
C TYR A 42 -3.07 -14.84 5.07
N TRP A 43 -1.75 -14.64 5.08
CA TRP A 43 -1.15 -13.31 5.05
C TRP A 43 -1.46 -12.58 3.74
N PHE A 44 -1.50 -13.30 2.61
CA PHE A 44 -1.87 -12.72 1.31
C PHE A 44 -3.29 -12.15 1.27
N GLN A 45 -4.19 -12.60 2.14
CA GLN A 45 -5.55 -12.09 2.25
C GLN A 45 -5.67 -10.99 3.32
N ILE A 46 -5.02 -11.15 4.47
CA ILE A 46 -5.05 -10.19 5.58
C ILE A 46 -4.29 -8.89 5.24
N TYR A 47 -3.14 -9.00 4.57
CA TYR A 47 -2.28 -7.85 4.30
C TYR A 47 -2.96 -6.78 3.42
N PRO A 48 -3.62 -7.11 2.28
CA PRO A 48 -4.38 -6.11 1.51
C PRO A 48 -5.40 -5.35 2.34
N PHE A 49 -6.12 -6.02 3.24
CA PHE A 49 -7.08 -5.40 4.15
C PHE A 49 -6.42 -4.36 5.07
N LEU A 50 -5.38 -4.78 5.79
CA LEU A 50 -4.64 -3.87 6.69
C LEU A 50 -4.00 -2.71 5.91
N SER A 51 -3.49 -2.98 4.70
CA SER A 51 -2.89 -1.95 3.85
C SER A 51 -3.91 -0.91 3.43
N PHE A 52 -5.13 -1.33 3.07
CA PHE A 52 -6.20 -0.42 2.74
C PHE A 52 -6.59 0.43 3.93
N LEU A 53 -6.76 -0.15 5.13
CA LEU A 53 -7.11 0.62 6.33
C LEU A 53 -6.10 1.74 6.62
N ALA A 54 -4.81 1.42 6.53
CA ALA A 54 -3.75 2.38 6.77
C ALA A 54 -3.69 3.48 5.70
N ILE A 55 -3.82 3.12 4.41
CA ILE A 55 -3.84 4.09 3.30
C ILE A 55 -5.12 4.95 3.35
N HIS A 56 -6.25 4.35 3.68
CA HIS A 56 -7.53 5.05 3.85
C HIS A 56 -7.44 6.07 4.97
N TYR A 57 -6.93 5.67 6.13
CA TYR A 57 -6.70 6.56 7.26
C TYR A 57 -5.80 7.74 6.88
N PHE A 58 -4.69 7.47 6.18
CA PHE A 58 -3.77 8.49 5.69
C PHE A 58 -4.48 9.52 4.81
N PHE A 59 -5.09 9.10 3.71
CA PHE A 59 -5.72 10.03 2.75
C PHE A 59 -6.97 10.71 3.32
N ASN A 60 -7.75 10.02 4.15
CA ASN A 60 -8.91 10.62 4.81
C ASN A 60 -8.49 11.79 5.71
N ASN A 61 -7.41 11.65 6.48
CA ASN A 61 -6.90 12.76 7.30
C ASN A 61 -6.28 13.88 6.45
N LEU A 62 -5.62 13.55 5.35
CA LEU A 62 -5.03 14.54 4.45
C LEU A 62 -6.07 15.39 3.71
N LEU A 63 -7.21 14.80 3.35
CA LEU A 63 -8.25 15.40 2.51
C LEU A 63 -9.49 15.86 3.29
N LYS A 64 -9.52 15.66 4.60
CA LYS A 64 -10.52 16.24 5.49
C LYS A 64 -10.43 17.79 5.48
N PRO A 65 -11.58 18.48 5.66
CA PRO A 65 -12.93 17.94 5.77
C PRO A 65 -13.68 17.75 4.44
N LYS A 66 -13.20 18.35 3.32
CA LYS A 66 -13.91 18.47 2.03
C LYS A 66 -14.47 17.15 1.48
N TYR A 67 -13.74 16.04 1.64
CA TYR A 67 -14.07 14.76 0.99
C TYR A 67 -14.56 13.64 1.94
N GLN A 68 -14.92 13.94 3.19
CA GLN A 68 -15.28 12.90 4.17
C GLN A 68 -16.38 11.94 3.71
N LYS A 69 -17.44 12.46 3.06
CA LYS A 69 -18.55 11.62 2.56
C LYS A 69 -18.07 10.64 1.48
N LEU A 70 -17.24 11.10 0.55
CA LEU A 70 -16.64 10.25 -0.48
C LEU A 70 -15.79 9.14 0.14
N PHE A 71 -14.95 9.46 1.13
CA PHE A 71 -14.12 8.48 1.83
C PHE A 71 -14.92 7.42 2.60
N LYS A 72 -16.12 7.77 3.12
CA LYS A 72 -17.04 6.78 3.70
C LYS A 72 -17.58 5.81 2.64
N TRP A 73 -18.00 6.32 1.49
CA TRP A 73 -18.49 5.47 0.39
C TRP A 73 -17.39 4.58 -0.19
N LEU A 74 -16.18 5.09 -0.37
CA LEU A 74 -15.03 4.30 -0.79
C LEU A 74 -14.67 3.20 0.23
N PHE A 75 -14.83 3.47 1.53
CA PHE A 75 -14.65 2.45 2.56
C PHE A 75 -15.70 1.33 2.44
N ILE A 76 -16.98 1.69 2.32
CA ILE A 76 -18.08 0.72 2.15
C ILE A 76 -17.85 -0.10 0.87
N GLY A 77 -17.48 0.55 -0.23
CA GLY A 77 -17.16 -0.12 -1.49
C GLY A 77 -15.99 -1.11 -1.35
N PHE A 78 -14.95 -0.74 -0.60
CA PHE A 78 -13.85 -1.65 -0.29
C PHE A 78 -14.32 -2.88 0.49
N ILE A 79 -15.15 -2.69 1.53
CA ILE A 79 -15.68 -3.81 2.32
C ILE A 79 -16.47 -4.77 1.43
N ALA A 80 -17.31 -4.26 0.53
CA ALA A 80 -18.04 -5.10 -0.42
C ALA A 80 -17.08 -5.90 -1.33
N VAL A 81 -16.08 -5.24 -1.92
CA VAL A 81 -15.07 -5.91 -2.77
C VAL A 81 -14.25 -6.93 -1.98
N TYR A 82 -13.87 -6.62 -0.74
CA TYR A 82 -13.12 -7.51 0.11
C TYR A 82 -13.93 -8.75 0.48
N ILE A 83 -15.22 -8.60 0.78
CA ILE A 83 -16.15 -9.73 0.99
C ILE A 83 -16.23 -10.59 -0.28
N CYS A 84 -16.39 -9.99 -1.46
CA CYS A 84 -16.34 -10.74 -2.72
C CYS A 84 -15.02 -11.51 -2.89
N SER A 85 -13.89 -10.90 -2.53
CA SER A 85 -12.59 -11.57 -2.59
C SER A 85 -12.49 -12.78 -1.66
N LEU A 86 -13.14 -12.74 -0.48
CA LEU A 86 -13.18 -13.86 0.45
C LEU A 86 -13.95 -15.06 -0.12
N PHE A 87 -15.05 -14.82 -0.85
CA PHE A 87 -15.78 -15.89 -1.53
C PHE A 87 -14.99 -16.53 -2.67
N VAL A 88 -14.08 -15.80 -3.31
CA VAL A 88 -13.18 -16.33 -4.35
C VAL A 88 -11.99 -17.09 -3.74
N TRP A 89 -11.57 -16.72 -2.53
CA TRP A 89 -10.43 -17.28 -1.81
C TRP A 89 -10.75 -18.64 -1.16
N ILE A 90 -11.05 -19.64 -1.99
CA ILE A 90 -11.41 -21.00 -1.54
C ILE A 90 -10.15 -21.88 -1.38
N ASN A 91 -9.17 -21.72 -2.28
CA ASN A 91 -7.97 -22.56 -2.30
C ASN A 91 -6.72 -21.80 -2.79
N LYS A 92 -5.56 -22.46 -2.74
CA LYS A 92 -4.27 -21.88 -3.17
C LYS A 92 -4.26 -21.45 -4.64
N SER A 93 -5.02 -22.11 -5.52
CA SER A 93 -5.03 -21.77 -6.95
C SER A 93 -5.85 -20.52 -7.26
N THR A 94 -6.86 -20.19 -6.44
CA THR A 94 -7.64 -18.94 -6.58
C THR A 94 -7.11 -17.79 -5.71
N MET A 95 -6.10 -18.04 -4.87
CA MET A 95 -5.48 -17.02 -4.01
C MET A 95 -5.05 -15.76 -4.77
N TYR A 96 -4.36 -15.95 -5.88
CA TYR A 96 -3.83 -14.84 -6.69
C TYR A 96 -4.94 -14.03 -7.36
N LEU A 97 -6.06 -14.67 -7.68
CA LEU A 97 -7.24 -13.97 -8.19
C LEU A 97 -7.88 -13.10 -7.10
N ALA A 98 -8.06 -13.63 -5.88
CA ALA A 98 -8.55 -12.85 -4.75
C ALA A 98 -7.62 -11.66 -4.42
N MET A 99 -6.30 -11.89 -4.49
CA MET A 99 -5.30 -10.84 -4.33
C MET A 99 -5.40 -9.77 -5.42
N ALA A 100 -5.59 -10.17 -6.68
CA ALA A 100 -5.76 -9.25 -7.81
C ALA A 100 -6.99 -8.35 -7.64
N ILE A 101 -8.13 -8.93 -7.20
CA ILE A 101 -9.36 -8.18 -6.93
C ILE A 101 -9.11 -7.08 -5.89
N ASN A 102 -8.53 -7.43 -4.75
CA ASN A 102 -8.23 -6.47 -3.68
C ASN A 102 -7.21 -5.41 -4.12
N ARG A 103 -6.11 -5.83 -4.76
CA ARG A 103 -5.06 -4.92 -5.24
C ARG A 103 -5.57 -3.92 -6.26
N THR A 104 -6.47 -4.36 -7.16
CA THR A 104 -7.08 -3.49 -8.16
C THR A 104 -7.87 -2.37 -7.50
N TYR A 105 -8.74 -2.70 -6.55
CA TYR A 105 -9.52 -1.70 -5.83
C TYR A 105 -8.62 -0.70 -5.07
N ILE A 106 -7.62 -1.22 -4.34
CA ILE A 106 -6.69 -0.37 -3.59
C ILE A 106 -5.94 0.58 -4.54
N THR A 107 -5.53 0.10 -5.72
CA THR A 107 -4.85 0.94 -6.72
C THR A 107 -5.75 2.06 -7.24
N LEU A 108 -7.00 1.74 -7.61
CA LEU A 108 -7.98 2.74 -8.03
C LEU A 108 -8.24 3.77 -6.93
N PHE A 109 -8.37 3.32 -5.68
CA PHE A 109 -8.52 4.19 -4.53
C PHE A 109 -7.33 5.15 -4.35
N ILE A 110 -6.11 4.65 -4.49
CA ILE A 110 -4.89 5.48 -4.41
C ILE A 110 -4.88 6.51 -5.53
N PHE A 111 -5.12 6.13 -6.78
CA PHE A 111 -5.11 7.07 -7.91
C PHE A 111 -6.19 8.15 -7.77
N LEU A 112 -7.39 7.79 -7.33
CA LEU A 112 -8.44 8.77 -7.04
C LEU A 112 -7.99 9.72 -5.92
N SER A 113 -7.43 9.20 -4.82
CA SER A 113 -7.00 10.00 -3.69
C SER A 113 -5.83 10.93 -4.04
N VAL A 114 -4.89 10.47 -4.87
CA VAL A 114 -3.79 11.26 -5.43
C VAL A 114 -4.34 12.40 -6.28
N ALA A 115 -5.29 12.12 -7.18
CA ALA A 115 -5.92 13.15 -8.01
C ALA A 115 -6.65 14.22 -7.17
N LEU A 116 -7.36 13.80 -6.12
CA LEU A 116 -8.01 14.73 -5.18
C LEU A 116 -7.00 15.56 -4.38
N TRP A 117 -5.87 14.96 -4.00
CA TRP A 117 -4.79 15.68 -3.33
C TRP A 117 -4.13 16.72 -4.24
N PHE A 118 -3.82 16.36 -5.49
CA PHE A 118 -3.34 17.33 -6.48
C PHE A 118 -4.34 18.46 -6.71
N ARG A 119 -5.64 18.15 -6.82
CA ARG A 119 -6.67 19.19 -6.93
C ARG A 119 -6.65 20.14 -5.73
N LYS A 120 -6.58 19.60 -4.51
CA LYS A 120 -6.47 20.41 -3.28
C LYS A 120 -5.22 21.30 -3.30
N LEU A 121 -4.08 20.78 -3.75
CA LEU A 121 -2.85 21.56 -3.90
C LEU A 121 -3.01 22.73 -4.87
N MET A 122 -3.70 22.52 -6.00
CA MET A 122 -3.95 23.58 -6.98
C MET A 122 -4.94 24.63 -6.44
N ASP A 123 -5.97 24.20 -5.72
CA ASP A 123 -6.96 25.08 -5.09
C ASP A 123 -6.30 26.00 -4.02
N ASP A 124 -5.27 25.53 -3.32
CA ASP A 124 -4.66 26.23 -2.18
C ASP A 124 -3.61 27.30 -2.57
N LEU A 125 -3.29 27.51 -3.86
CA LEU A 125 -2.50 28.61 -4.48
C LEU A 125 -1.29 29.19 -3.68
N LYS A 126 -0.67 28.41 -2.81
CA LYS A 126 0.52 28.83 -2.04
C LYS A 126 1.78 28.29 -2.73
N ASP A 127 2.86 29.08 -2.68
CA ASP A 127 4.21 28.69 -3.11
C ASP A 127 4.70 27.48 -2.32
N TRP A 128 4.31 26.28 -2.75
CA TRP A 128 4.63 25.03 -2.06
C TRP A 128 5.76 24.34 -2.78
N ASN A 129 6.94 24.41 -2.16
CA ASN A 129 8.05 23.56 -2.52
C ASN A 129 7.74 22.11 -2.08
N LEU A 130 7.16 21.31 -2.99
CA LEU A 130 6.74 19.91 -2.76
C LEU A 130 7.87 19.03 -2.19
N TRP A 131 9.12 19.33 -2.54
CA TRP A 131 10.30 18.59 -2.08
C TRP A 131 10.53 18.66 -0.56
N HIS A 132 9.91 19.63 0.12
CA HIS A 132 9.96 19.77 1.57
C HIS A 132 8.74 19.15 2.28
N ASN A 133 7.73 18.72 1.53
CA ASN A 133 6.51 18.15 2.10
C ASN A 133 6.67 16.63 2.29
N PRO A 134 6.65 16.09 3.52
CA PRO A 134 6.77 14.65 3.74
C PRO A 134 5.62 13.85 3.11
N ASN A 135 4.42 14.45 3.00
CA ASN A 135 3.25 13.83 2.38
C ASN A 135 3.52 13.53 0.89
N PHE A 136 4.30 14.38 0.21
CA PHE A 136 4.63 14.20 -1.21
C PHE A 136 5.39 12.90 -1.44
N TYR A 137 6.41 12.60 -0.64
CA TYR A 137 7.21 11.36 -0.78
C TYR A 137 6.38 10.10 -0.51
N PHE A 138 5.45 10.17 0.44
CA PHE A 138 4.56 9.05 0.75
C PHE A 138 3.53 8.81 -0.36
N ILE A 139 2.97 9.88 -0.92
CA ILE A 139 2.03 9.78 -2.05
C ILE A 139 2.77 9.27 -3.28
N LEU A 140 3.96 9.81 -3.56
CA LEU A 140 4.81 9.38 -4.68
C LEU A 140 5.17 7.90 -4.57
N SER A 141 5.57 7.44 -3.38
CA SER A 141 5.91 6.03 -3.16
C SER A 141 4.70 5.13 -3.41
N LEU A 142 3.53 5.47 -2.86
CA LEU A 142 2.29 4.72 -3.09
C LEU A 142 1.92 4.68 -4.57
N THR A 143 1.97 5.83 -5.26
CA THR A 143 1.65 5.90 -6.69
C THR A 143 2.57 5.00 -7.51
N LEU A 144 3.89 5.11 -7.33
CA LEU A 144 4.85 4.32 -8.11
C LEU A 144 4.75 2.83 -7.80
N TYR A 145 4.60 2.44 -6.53
CA TYR A 145 4.48 1.04 -6.14
C TYR A 145 3.20 0.40 -6.69
N TYR A 146 2.05 1.04 -6.52
CA TYR A 146 0.79 0.47 -6.99
C TYR A 146 0.63 0.55 -8.52
N ALA A 147 1.22 1.55 -9.19
CA ALA A 147 1.26 1.59 -10.65
C ALA A 147 2.12 0.46 -11.24
N SER A 148 3.32 0.25 -10.69
CA SER A 148 4.26 -0.78 -11.17
C SER A 148 3.77 -2.21 -10.90
N THR A 149 3.01 -2.43 -9.82
CA THR A 149 2.56 -3.77 -9.43
C THR A 149 1.15 -4.13 -9.88
N LEU A 150 0.37 -3.20 -10.45
CA LEU A 150 -1.01 -3.47 -10.88
C LEU A 150 -1.09 -4.59 -11.93
N PHE A 151 -0.37 -4.41 -13.04
CA PHE A 151 -0.38 -5.38 -14.15
C PHE A 151 0.25 -6.70 -13.75
N LEU A 152 1.20 -6.67 -12.81
CA LEU A 152 1.66 -7.89 -12.16
C LEU A 152 0.43 -8.56 -11.54
N PHE A 153 -0.16 -8.02 -10.47
CA PHE A 153 -1.21 -8.75 -9.75
C PHE A 153 -2.38 -9.19 -10.63
N LEU A 154 -2.78 -8.41 -11.64
CA LEU A 154 -3.79 -8.81 -12.63
C LEU A 154 -3.38 -10.04 -13.46
N ALA A 155 -2.12 -10.11 -13.91
CA ALA A 155 -1.62 -11.21 -14.73
C ALA A 155 -1.20 -12.44 -13.90
N SER A 156 -1.04 -12.30 -12.58
CA SER A 156 -0.48 -13.35 -11.72
C SER A 156 -1.16 -14.72 -11.86
N ASN A 157 -2.50 -14.76 -11.93
CA ASN A 157 -3.25 -16.01 -12.07
C ASN A 157 -3.05 -16.69 -13.44
N PHE A 158 -2.77 -15.91 -14.50
CA PHE A 158 -2.47 -16.46 -15.82
C PHE A 158 -1.04 -17.00 -15.88
N ILE A 159 -0.08 -16.26 -15.33
CA ILE A 159 1.35 -16.60 -15.34
C ILE A 159 1.63 -17.88 -14.54
N LEU A 160 0.95 -18.06 -13.41
CA LEU A 160 1.04 -19.29 -12.60
C LEU A 160 0.59 -20.54 -13.34
N LYS A 161 -0.42 -20.41 -14.20
CA LYS A 161 -0.93 -21.53 -14.98
C LYS A 161 -0.08 -21.83 -16.21
N SER A 162 0.72 -20.88 -16.67
CA SER A 162 1.42 -20.96 -17.96
C SER A 162 2.91 -21.25 -17.90
N SER A 163 3.62 -21.09 -16.76
CA SER A 163 5.10 -21.24 -16.79
C SER A 163 5.83 -21.49 -15.45
N LEU A 164 7.06 -22.02 -15.59
CA LEU A 164 8.14 -22.05 -14.59
C LEU A 164 8.73 -20.65 -14.25
N GLN A 165 8.27 -19.57 -14.90
CA GLN A 165 8.85 -18.22 -14.77
C GLN A 165 8.24 -17.38 -13.64
N PHE A 166 7.36 -17.97 -12.81
CA PHE A 166 6.74 -17.28 -11.67
C PHE A 166 7.77 -16.63 -10.73
N THR A 167 8.95 -17.26 -10.57
CA THR A 167 10.04 -16.75 -9.73
C THR A 167 10.61 -15.44 -10.27
N SER A 168 10.89 -15.33 -11.58
CA SER A 168 11.37 -14.09 -12.21
C SER A 168 10.33 -12.98 -12.14
N TYR A 169 9.07 -13.38 -12.26
CA TYR A 169 7.93 -12.49 -12.13
C TYR A 169 7.78 -11.91 -10.70
N TRP A 170 8.05 -12.71 -9.67
CA TRP A 170 8.02 -12.26 -8.27
C TRP A 170 9.18 -11.30 -7.93
N GLN A 171 10.32 -11.41 -8.60
CA GLN A 171 11.47 -10.51 -8.43
C GLN A 171 11.14 -9.06 -8.78
N ILE A 172 10.28 -8.82 -9.78
CA ILE A 172 9.84 -7.47 -10.15
C ILE A 172 9.06 -6.82 -9.00
N ASN A 173 8.16 -7.58 -8.37
CA ASN A 173 7.42 -7.13 -7.20
C ASN A 173 8.37 -6.84 -6.01
N ALA A 174 9.38 -7.68 -5.80
CA ALA A 174 10.40 -7.45 -4.76
C ALA A 174 11.20 -6.16 -5.03
N PHE A 175 11.63 -5.94 -6.27
CA PHE A 175 12.36 -4.73 -6.68
C PHE A 175 11.51 -3.46 -6.47
N ALA A 176 10.25 -3.48 -6.92
CA ALA A 176 9.30 -2.39 -6.68
C ALA A 176 9.11 -2.13 -5.17
N GLY A 177 9.05 -3.18 -4.36
CA GLY A 177 8.96 -3.09 -2.90
C GLY A 177 10.20 -2.45 -2.24
N ILE A 178 11.41 -2.71 -2.75
CA ILE A 178 12.63 -2.06 -2.27
C ILE A 178 12.58 -0.56 -2.58
N PHE A 179 12.28 -0.21 -3.82
CA PHE A 179 12.18 1.19 -4.24
C PHE A 179 11.13 1.96 -3.43
N PHE A 180 9.98 1.33 -3.20
CA PHE A 180 8.91 1.84 -2.34
C PHE A 180 9.38 2.15 -0.91
N ARG A 181 10.09 1.21 -0.28
CA ARG A 181 10.61 1.37 1.08
C ARG A 181 11.66 2.49 1.16
N LEU A 182 12.51 2.64 0.14
CA LEU A 182 13.49 3.73 0.07
C LEU A 182 12.79 5.10 0.04
N LEU A 183 11.78 5.27 -0.81
CA LEU A 183 11.02 6.54 -0.88
C LEU A 183 10.29 6.87 0.41
N ILE A 184 9.70 5.87 1.08
CA ILE A 184 9.10 6.07 2.40
C ILE A 184 10.16 6.46 3.43
N GLY A 185 11.34 5.82 3.40
CA GLY A 185 12.47 6.18 4.25
C GLY A 185 12.89 7.65 4.08
N PHE A 186 12.97 8.13 2.83
CA PHE A 186 13.23 9.54 2.54
C PHE A 186 12.13 10.46 3.07
N GLY A 187 10.85 10.08 2.90
CA GLY A 187 9.71 10.84 3.43
C GLY A 187 9.76 10.96 4.96
N ILE A 188 10.05 9.86 5.66
CA ILE A 188 10.22 9.84 7.12
C ILE A 188 11.39 10.72 7.55
N TRP A 189 12.52 10.67 6.83
CA TRP A 189 13.68 11.51 7.16
C TRP A 189 13.40 13.01 7.01
N LYS A 190 12.52 13.38 6.06
CA LYS A 190 12.05 14.76 5.86
C LYS A 190 11.03 15.23 6.88
N MET A 191 10.45 14.34 7.70
CA MET A 191 9.60 14.75 8.83
C MET A 191 10.50 15.40 9.89
N LYS A 192 10.46 16.74 9.96
CA LYS A 192 11.22 17.50 10.94
C LYS A 192 10.81 17.13 12.37
N THR A 193 11.83 17.02 13.21
CA THR A 193 11.73 17.17 14.67
C THR A 193 11.38 18.63 14.93
N ASP A 194 10.10 18.92 15.05
CA ASP A 194 9.63 20.06 15.84
C ASP A 194 9.52 19.62 17.30
#